data_AF-A0A318A3G1-F1
#
_entry.id   AF-A0A318A3G1-F1
#
_cell.length_a   1.000
_cell.length_b   1.000
_cell.length_c   1.000
_cell.angle_alpha   90.00
_cell.angle_beta   90.00
_cell.angle_gamma   90.00
#
_symmetry.space_group_name_H-M   'P 1'
#
loop_
_entity.id
_entity.type
_entity.pdbx_description
1 polymer ?
#
loop_
_entity_poly.entity_id
_entity_poly.type
_entity_poly.pdbx_seq_one_letter_code
_entity_poly.pdbx_strand_id
1 'polypeptide(L)'
;MKLDDLALFLTVVRCGSFALAAKQKALSSSTLSRRIQQLEHDIGSILLIRSSKEIVLTKEGEQLFETYAELFAEIESKQEIALRAKQEYRGTIVINAPIIPLRHQLSPLALEFCQQHPNVNIHFQVGAGMDYFTRHDIDIALRFGPQPHSDWVARKLANNPSQLCSTPSYAATLTLNHPEQLQSLPLLTLNTKQAWVFKHRLTGEQFQFTPRARLSSEELDTILQATLLDMGVARLPKGLISQELTQQQLVPLLPEWDIEGADVYLLHPQRRFLPERTQAFIDYINAHWPRVAFSHWLNT
;
A
#
# COMPACT_ATOMS: atom_id res chain seq x y z
N MET A 1 13.73 23.37 37.51
CA MET A 1 13.13 22.02 37.56
C MET A 1 12.66 21.60 36.17
N LYS A 2 13.31 20.61 35.56
CA LYS A 2 12.88 20.00 34.29
C LYS A 2 11.96 18.81 34.56
N LEU A 3 10.82 18.73 33.87
CA LEU A 3 9.84 17.65 34.06
C LEU A 3 10.41 16.27 33.73
N ASP A 4 11.31 16.17 32.75
CA ASP A 4 11.98 14.90 32.42
C ASP A 4 12.88 14.42 33.57
N ASP A 5 13.57 15.32 34.25
CA ASP A 5 14.43 14.96 35.38
C ASP A 5 13.59 14.52 36.59
N LEU A 6 12.44 15.17 36.79
CA LEU A 6 11.45 14.77 37.79
C LEU A 6 10.86 13.37 37.49
N ALA A 7 10.51 13.08 36.23
CA ALA A 7 10.04 11.75 35.82
C ALA A 7 11.10 10.66 36.08
N LEU A 8 12.38 10.97 35.84
CA LEU A 8 13.48 10.07 36.15
C LEU A 8 13.62 9.82 37.66
N PHE A 9 13.47 10.86 38.49
CA PHE A 9 13.46 10.71 39.95
C PHE A 9 12.33 9.77 40.42
N LEU A 10 11.10 10.01 39.97
CA LEU A 10 9.94 9.16 40.31
C LEU A 10 10.17 7.70 39.89
N THR A 11 10.80 7.48 38.73
CA THR A 11 11.16 6.14 38.25
C THR A 11 12.20 5.48 39.14
N VAL A 12 13.26 6.20 39.54
CA VAL A 12 14.31 5.70 40.44
C VAL A 12 13.72 5.25 41.78
N VAL A 13 12.81 6.04 42.35
CA VAL A 13 12.13 5.73 43.61
C VAL A 13 11.27 4.48 43.47
N ARG A 14 10.43 4.39 42.42
CA ARG A 14 9.57 3.21 42.18
C ARG A 14 10.36 1.92 41.95
N CYS A 15 11.48 2.00 41.23
CA CYS A 15 12.34 0.86 40.98
C CYS A 15 13.19 0.45 42.20
N GLY A 16 13.34 1.32 43.19
CA GLY A 16 14.24 1.13 44.33
C GLY A 16 15.73 1.00 43.97
N SER A 17 16.09 1.23 42.70
CA SER A 17 17.45 1.00 42.19
C SER A 17 17.75 1.87 40.96
N PHE A 18 18.89 2.57 41.01
CA PHE A 18 19.41 3.34 39.88
C PHE A 18 19.71 2.45 38.68
N ALA A 19 20.20 1.23 38.90
CA ALA A 19 20.52 0.30 37.82
C ALA A 19 19.25 -0.18 37.08
N LEU A 20 18.20 -0.51 37.84
CA LEU A 20 16.91 -0.93 37.26
C LEU A 20 16.23 0.23 36.54
N ALA A 21 16.20 1.41 37.14
CA ALA A 21 15.61 2.61 36.53
C ALA A 21 16.37 3.04 35.25
N ALA A 22 17.70 2.97 35.25
CA ALA A 22 18.52 3.27 34.08
C ALA A 22 18.21 2.30 32.92
N LYS A 23 18.08 1.01 33.21
CA LYS A 23 17.65 0.00 32.23
C LYS A 23 16.25 0.29 31.68
N GLN A 24 15.29 0.61 32.54
CA GLN A 24 13.90 0.90 32.12
C GLN A 24 13.80 2.13 31.23
N LYS A 25 14.58 3.17 31.49
CA LYS A 25 14.57 4.43 30.71
C LYS A 25 15.63 4.45 29.59
N ALA A 26 16.31 3.32 29.32
CA ALA A 26 17.36 3.18 28.31
C ALA A 26 18.50 4.22 28.42
N LEU A 27 18.93 4.50 29.66
CA LEU A 27 20.03 5.43 29.97
C LEU A 27 21.20 4.69 30.64
N SER A 28 22.40 5.29 30.63
CA SER A 28 23.48 4.82 31.51
C SER A 28 23.23 5.26 32.96
N SER A 29 23.67 4.45 33.93
CA SER A 29 23.56 4.80 35.36
C SER A 29 24.26 6.12 35.70
N SER A 30 25.37 6.44 35.01
CA SER A 30 26.08 7.72 35.14
C SER A 30 25.24 8.91 34.67
N THR A 31 24.54 8.77 33.54
CA THR A 31 23.65 9.81 33.00
C THR A 31 22.46 10.03 33.90
N LEU A 32 21.82 8.94 34.35
CA LEU A 32 20.68 9.01 35.27
C LEU A 32 21.09 9.70 36.59
N SER A 33 22.20 9.27 37.18
CA SER A 33 22.77 9.86 38.39
C SER A 33 22.99 11.38 38.27
N ARG A 34 23.56 11.83 37.15
CA ARG A 34 23.80 13.27 36.88
C ARG A 34 22.51 14.05 36.72
N ARG A 35 21.50 13.48 36.05
CA ARG A 35 20.19 14.13 35.86
C ARG A 35 19.44 14.29 37.18
N ILE A 36 19.53 13.32 38.09
CA ILE A 36 18.98 13.45 39.44
C ILE A 36 19.72 14.54 40.24
N GLN A 37 21.05 14.60 40.17
CA GLN A 37 21.80 15.68 40.83
C GLN A 37 21.42 17.06 40.29
N GLN A 38 21.15 17.16 38.99
CA GLN A 38 20.67 18.40 38.40
C GLN A 38 19.27 18.76 38.91
N LEU A 39 18.39 17.78 39.09
CA LEU A 39 17.07 18.00 39.71
C LEU A 39 17.19 18.51 41.15
N GLU A 40 18.04 17.88 41.96
CA GLU A 40 18.32 18.29 43.34
C GLU A 40 18.87 19.73 43.40
N HIS A 41 19.79 20.06 42.49
CA HIS A 41 20.33 21.41 42.35
C HIS A 41 19.25 22.43 41.96
N ASP A 42 18.42 22.10 40.97
CA ASP A 42 17.33 22.95 40.49
C ASP A 42 16.26 23.22 41.56
N ILE A 43 16.05 22.27 42.48
CA ILE A 43 15.07 22.37 43.58
C ILE A 43 15.70 23.00 44.83
N GLY A 44 17.02 22.92 44.97
CA GLY A 44 17.77 23.43 46.12
C GLY A 44 17.79 22.48 47.33
N SER A 45 17.40 21.22 47.15
CA SER A 45 17.32 20.21 48.21
C SER A 45 17.84 18.85 47.75
N ILE A 46 18.45 18.10 48.66
CA ILE A 46 18.80 16.69 48.43
C ILE A 46 17.52 15.86 48.52
N LEU A 47 17.26 15.01 47.54
CA LEU A 47 16.05 14.18 47.46
C LEU A 47 16.33 12.72 47.78
N LEU A 48 17.55 12.24 47.47
CA LEU A 48 17.95 10.85 47.68
C LEU A 48 19.26 10.74 48.45
N ILE A 49 19.25 9.94 49.51
CA ILE A 49 20.46 9.51 50.20
C ILE A 49 20.95 8.24 49.52
N ARG A 50 22.15 8.31 48.96
CA ARG A 50 22.79 7.20 48.25
C ARG A 50 23.66 6.42 49.23
N SER A 51 23.16 5.27 49.69
CA SER A 51 24.02 4.25 50.30
C SER A 51 24.36 3.19 49.24
N SER A 52 25.48 2.48 49.40
CA SER A 52 25.90 1.43 48.46
C SER A 52 24.98 0.21 48.43
N LYS A 53 23.91 0.18 49.24
CA LYS A 53 22.99 -0.96 49.36
C LYS A 53 21.53 -0.58 49.13
N GLU A 54 21.12 0.64 49.46
CA GLU A 54 19.72 1.08 49.38
C GLU A 54 19.58 2.56 48.99
N ILE A 55 18.53 2.87 48.24
CA ILE A 55 18.07 4.22 47.97
C ILE A 55 17.09 4.61 49.07
N VAL A 56 17.41 5.66 49.82
CA VAL A 56 16.55 6.20 50.87
C VAL A 56 16.14 7.61 50.48
N LEU A 57 14.84 7.92 50.57
CA LEU A 57 14.33 9.27 50.36
C LEU A 57 14.66 10.17 51.55
N THR A 58 14.97 11.43 51.28
CA THR A 58 14.90 12.48 52.31
C THR A 58 13.44 12.88 52.54
N LYS A 59 13.16 13.68 53.59
CA LYS A 59 11.81 14.23 53.81
C LYS A 59 11.33 15.05 52.62
N GLU A 60 12.23 15.83 52.02
CA GLU A 60 11.97 16.62 50.83
C GLU A 60 11.72 15.71 49.60
N GLY A 61 12.44 14.59 49.51
CA GLY A 61 12.22 13.56 48.50
C GLY A 61 10.88 12.85 48.64
N GLU A 62 10.47 12.48 49.85
CA GLU A 62 9.17 11.88 50.16
C GLU A 62 8.04 12.82 49.75
N GLN A 63 8.11 14.08 50.20
CA GLN A 63 7.10 15.09 49.87
C GLN A 63 7.01 15.34 48.35
N LEU A 64 8.15 15.40 47.66
CA LEU A 64 8.17 15.57 46.21
C LEU A 64 7.59 14.35 45.48
N PHE A 65 7.88 13.14 45.97
CA PHE A 65 7.33 11.91 45.41
C PHE A 65 5.81 11.86 45.60
N GLU A 66 5.30 12.10 46.80
CA GLU A 66 3.87 12.13 47.11
C GLU A 66 3.13 13.16 46.27
N THR A 67 3.73 14.34 46.05
CA THR A 67 3.10 15.43 45.29
C THR A 67 2.91 15.10 43.80
N TYR A 68 3.86 14.40 43.18
CA TYR A 68 3.92 14.27 41.72
C TYR A 68 3.76 12.84 41.19
N ALA A 69 3.86 11.81 42.03
CA ALA A 69 3.80 10.41 41.59
C ALA A 69 2.48 10.07 40.90
N GLU A 70 1.34 10.49 41.46
CA GLU A 70 0.02 10.20 40.88
C GLU A 70 -0.19 10.96 39.57
N LEU A 71 0.16 12.25 39.54
CA LEU A 71 0.04 13.09 38.34
C LEU A 71 0.87 12.53 37.17
N PHE A 72 2.11 12.09 37.43
CA PHE A 72 2.94 11.48 36.38
C PHE A 72 2.45 10.09 35.98
N ALA A 73 1.91 9.30 36.90
CA ALA A 73 1.26 8.04 36.53
C ALA A 73 0.03 8.28 35.63
N GLU A 74 -0.75 9.32 35.92
CA GLU A 74 -1.89 9.71 35.09
C GLU A 74 -1.44 10.20 33.71
N ILE A 75 -0.35 10.98 33.63
CA ILE A 75 0.23 11.42 32.36
C ILE A 75 0.78 10.23 31.55
N GLU A 76 1.55 9.33 32.18
CA GLU A 76 2.07 8.13 31.52
C GLU A 76 0.92 7.22 31.06
N SER A 77 -0.12 7.04 31.87
CA SER A 77 -1.33 6.29 31.49
C SER A 77 -2.07 6.95 30.32
N LYS A 78 -2.24 8.28 30.33
CA LYS A 78 -2.86 9.01 29.22
C LYS A 78 -2.01 8.98 27.95
N GLN A 79 -0.69 8.98 28.07
CA GLN A 79 0.23 8.79 26.94
C GLN A 79 0.13 7.35 26.40
N GLU A 80 0.07 6.33 27.26
CA GLU A 80 -0.17 4.95 26.84
C GLU A 80 -1.55 4.79 26.20
N ILE A 81 -2.59 5.44 26.71
CA ILE A 81 -3.92 5.47 26.11
C ILE A 81 -3.90 6.19 24.76
N ALA A 82 -3.19 7.31 24.63
CA ALA A 82 -3.00 8.01 23.35
C ALA A 82 -2.19 7.18 22.34
N LEU A 83 -1.21 6.40 22.82
CA LEU A 83 -0.43 5.46 22.01
C LEU A 83 -1.22 4.19 21.66
N ARG A 84 -2.18 3.76 22.51
CA ARG A 84 -3.14 2.67 22.21
C ARG A 84 -4.29 3.13 21.33
N ALA A 85 -4.66 4.41 21.39
CA ALA A 85 -5.62 5.06 20.49
C ALA A 85 -5.08 5.25 19.05
N LYS A 86 -3.82 4.86 18.77
CA LYS A 86 -3.18 4.94 17.45
C LYS A 86 -3.72 4.00 16.37
N GLN A 87 -4.81 3.24 16.55
CA GLN A 87 -5.41 2.48 15.43
C GLN A 87 -6.93 2.55 15.31
N GLU A 88 -7.56 3.63 15.78
CA GLU A 88 -8.86 4.03 15.21
C GLU A 88 -8.66 5.08 14.14
N TYR A 89 -8.34 4.65 12.92
CA TYR A 89 -8.46 5.54 11.76
C TYR A 89 -9.91 5.98 11.61
N ARG A 90 -10.14 7.26 11.29
CA ARG A 90 -11.48 7.83 11.10
C ARG A 90 -11.57 8.71 9.87
N GLY A 91 -12.73 8.73 9.22
CA GLY A 91 -13.05 9.61 8.09
C GLY A 91 -13.05 8.90 6.74
N THR A 92 -13.26 9.66 5.67
CA THR A 92 -13.47 9.09 4.32
C THR A 92 -12.18 9.01 3.51
N ILE A 93 -11.94 7.87 2.86
CA ILE A 93 -10.92 7.69 1.83
C ILE A 93 -11.63 7.59 0.48
N VAL A 94 -11.31 8.50 -0.43
CA VAL A 94 -11.85 8.48 -1.80
C VAL A 94 -10.87 7.79 -2.74
N ILE A 95 -11.32 6.71 -3.37
CA ILE A 95 -10.50 5.86 -4.23
C ILE A 95 -11.05 5.88 -5.65
N ASN A 96 -10.21 6.21 -6.62
CA ASN A 96 -10.56 6.17 -8.03
C ASN A 96 -9.81 5.06 -8.78
N ALA A 97 -10.53 4.16 -9.46
CA ALA A 97 -9.91 3.07 -10.21
C ALA A 97 -10.77 2.57 -11.39
N PRO A 98 -10.18 1.89 -12.39
CA PRO A 98 -10.94 1.16 -13.40
C PRO A 98 -11.83 0.08 -12.76
N ILE A 99 -12.99 -0.22 -13.37
CA ILE A 99 -14.04 -1.04 -12.75
C ILE A 99 -13.58 -2.46 -12.39
N ILE A 100 -12.84 -3.13 -13.27
CA ILE A 100 -12.38 -4.51 -13.03
C ILE A 100 -11.44 -4.61 -11.82
N PRO A 101 -10.30 -3.88 -11.76
CA PRO A 101 -9.43 -3.95 -10.60
C PRO A 101 -10.06 -3.36 -9.33
N LEU A 102 -10.99 -2.40 -9.47
CA LEU A 102 -11.80 -1.93 -8.34
C LEU A 102 -12.60 -3.08 -7.72
N ARG A 103 -13.34 -3.84 -8.55
CA ARG A 103 -14.21 -4.95 -8.13
C ARG A 103 -13.43 -6.14 -7.59
N HIS A 104 -12.36 -6.55 -8.28
CA HIS A 104 -11.70 -7.81 -8.00
C HIS A 104 -10.49 -7.69 -7.07
N GLN A 105 -9.90 -6.49 -6.93
CA GLN A 105 -8.64 -6.32 -6.20
C GLN A 105 -8.74 -5.30 -5.07
N LEU A 106 -9.23 -4.09 -5.34
CA LEU A 106 -9.30 -3.05 -4.32
C LEU A 106 -10.46 -3.24 -3.35
N SER A 107 -11.65 -3.61 -3.83
CA SER A 107 -12.81 -3.74 -2.93
C SER A 107 -12.63 -4.82 -1.86
N PRO A 108 -12.06 -6.02 -2.13
CA PRO A 108 -11.79 -6.99 -1.06
C PRO A 108 -10.90 -6.41 0.04
N LEU A 109 -9.78 -5.76 -0.34
CA LEU A 109 -8.86 -5.14 0.63
C LEU A 109 -9.51 -3.99 1.41
N ALA A 110 -10.29 -3.16 0.72
CA ALA A 110 -11.02 -2.05 1.33
C ALA A 110 -12.07 -2.53 2.34
N LEU A 111 -12.82 -3.57 2.01
CA LEU A 111 -13.84 -4.13 2.92
C LEU A 111 -13.19 -4.75 4.17
N GLU A 112 -12.10 -5.50 4.01
CA GLU A 112 -11.33 -6.02 5.14
C GLU A 112 -10.76 -4.88 6.01
N PHE A 113 -10.24 -3.83 5.39
CA PHE A 113 -9.73 -2.66 6.11
C PHE A 113 -10.83 -1.93 6.89
N CYS A 114 -12.02 -1.75 6.31
CA CYS A 114 -13.17 -1.17 7.01
C CYS A 114 -13.66 -2.05 8.18
N GLN A 115 -13.57 -3.38 8.06
CA GLN A 115 -13.87 -4.28 9.18
C GLN A 115 -12.87 -4.11 10.33
N GLN A 116 -11.59 -3.90 10.03
CA GLN A 116 -10.54 -3.65 11.01
C GLN A 116 -10.62 -2.23 11.60
N HIS A 117 -11.16 -1.26 10.85
CA HIS A 117 -11.28 0.14 11.24
C HIS A 117 -12.70 0.69 10.98
N PRO A 118 -13.68 0.41 11.88
CA PRO A 118 -15.10 0.70 11.65
C PRO A 118 -15.47 2.18 11.46
N ASN A 119 -14.57 3.09 11.84
CA ASN A 119 -14.76 4.54 11.70
C ASN A 119 -14.19 5.09 10.37
N VAL A 120 -13.59 4.25 9.54
CA VAL A 120 -13.16 4.60 8.18
C VAL A 120 -14.31 4.36 7.21
N ASN A 121 -14.62 5.38 6.41
CA ASN A 121 -15.52 5.26 5.28
C ASN A 121 -14.69 5.17 3.99
N ILE A 122 -15.11 4.34 3.04
CA ILE A 122 -14.49 4.28 1.72
C ILE A 122 -15.51 4.69 0.67
N HIS A 123 -15.13 5.63 -0.19
CA HIS A 123 -15.91 6.06 -1.33
C HIS A 123 -15.19 5.69 -2.63
N PHE A 124 -15.81 4.81 -3.41
CA PHE A 124 -15.27 4.38 -4.70
C PHE A 124 -15.79 5.25 -5.84
N GLN A 125 -14.87 5.66 -6.71
CA GLN A 125 -15.15 6.31 -7.97
C GLN A 125 -14.60 5.46 -9.11
N VAL A 126 -15.45 5.11 -10.06
CA VAL A 126 -15.03 4.34 -11.24
C VAL A 126 -14.46 5.32 -12.26
N GLY A 127 -13.24 5.08 -12.71
CA GLY A 127 -12.60 5.90 -13.74
C GLY A 127 -11.23 5.36 -14.14
N ALA A 128 -11.01 5.27 -15.45
CA ALA A 128 -9.71 4.92 -16.04
C ALA A 128 -9.00 6.14 -16.65
N GLY A 129 -9.68 7.30 -16.68
CA GLY A 129 -9.15 8.55 -17.23
C GLY A 129 -7.95 9.09 -16.46
N MET A 130 -7.17 9.92 -17.14
CA MET A 130 -6.04 10.62 -16.54
C MET A 130 -6.47 11.87 -15.77
N ASP A 131 -7.75 12.25 -15.80
CA ASP A 131 -8.29 13.43 -15.12
C ASP A 131 -8.24 13.37 -13.58
N TYR A 132 -7.90 12.22 -12.97
CA TYR A 132 -7.83 12.06 -11.51
C TYR A 132 -6.92 13.07 -10.82
N PHE A 133 -5.83 13.51 -11.47
CA PHE A 133 -4.91 14.48 -10.85
C PHE A 133 -5.47 15.91 -10.81
N THR A 134 -6.51 16.21 -11.61
CA THR A 134 -7.22 17.50 -11.58
C THR A 134 -8.31 17.55 -10.50
N ARG A 135 -8.62 16.40 -9.93
CA ARG A 135 -9.70 16.20 -8.96
C ARG A 135 -9.15 16.25 -7.55
N HIS A 136 -9.55 17.27 -6.78
CA HIS A 136 -9.06 17.48 -5.41
C HIS A 136 -9.72 16.56 -4.37
N ASP A 137 -10.77 15.83 -4.75
CA ASP A 137 -11.53 14.92 -3.91
C ASP A 137 -10.95 13.51 -3.84
N ILE A 138 -9.94 13.16 -4.65
CA ILE A 138 -9.38 11.80 -4.71
C ILE A 138 -8.16 11.69 -3.79
N ASP A 139 -8.18 10.69 -2.90
CA ASP A 139 -7.06 10.38 -2.01
C ASP A 139 -6.11 9.34 -2.62
N ILE A 140 -6.66 8.35 -3.34
CA ILE A 140 -5.91 7.25 -3.97
C ILE A 140 -6.45 7.02 -5.38
N ALA A 141 -5.55 6.86 -6.35
CA ALA A 141 -5.88 6.42 -7.71
C ALA A 141 -5.14 5.11 -8.05
N LEU A 142 -5.80 4.20 -8.76
CA LEU A 142 -5.15 3.01 -9.32
C LEU A 142 -5.06 3.17 -10.84
N ARG A 143 -3.86 3.07 -11.41
CA ARG A 143 -3.63 3.21 -12.85
C ARG A 143 -2.71 2.13 -13.37
N PHE A 144 -2.75 1.96 -14.70
CA PHE A 144 -2.06 0.92 -15.42
C PHE A 144 -1.13 1.53 -16.45
N GLY A 145 0.04 0.93 -16.63
CA GLY A 145 1.04 1.38 -17.59
C GLY A 145 1.87 2.59 -17.11
N PRO A 146 2.55 3.28 -18.03
CA PRO A 146 3.39 4.43 -17.70
C PRO A 146 2.58 5.55 -17.02
N GLN A 147 3.13 6.12 -15.95
CA GLN A 147 2.51 7.24 -15.25
C GLN A 147 3.09 8.57 -15.73
N PRO A 148 2.28 9.62 -15.95
CA PRO A 148 2.78 10.93 -16.37
C PRO A 148 3.53 11.59 -15.22
N HIS A 149 4.41 12.53 -15.55
CA HIS A 149 4.94 13.45 -14.57
C HIS A 149 3.80 14.31 -14.01
N SER A 150 3.58 14.22 -12.69
CA SER A 150 2.55 14.97 -11.98
C SER A 150 2.93 15.14 -10.52
N ASP A 151 2.16 15.95 -9.77
CA ASP A 151 2.29 16.10 -8.31
C ASP A 151 1.71 14.89 -7.53
N TRP A 152 1.66 13.71 -8.15
CA TRP A 152 1.23 12.47 -7.54
C TRP A 152 2.39 11.49 -7.47
N VAL A 153 2.53 10.85 -6.31
CA VAL A 153 3.54 9.81 -6.10
C VAL A 153 3.00 8.51 -6.66
N ALA A 154 3.68 7.95 -7.67
CA ALA A 154 3.37 6.64 -8.23
C ALA A 154 4.18 5.53 -7.53
N ARG A 155 3.50 4.52 -6.99
CA ARG A 155 4.10 3.31 -6.42
C ARG A 155 3.67 2.10 -7.24
N LYS A 156 4.62 1.39 -7.81
CA LYS A 156 4.35 0.15 -8.56
C LYS A 156 3.89 -0.94 -7.59
N LEU A 157 2.71 -1.49 -7.82
CA LEU A 157 2.14 -2.59 -7.02
C LEU A 157 2.47 -3.97 -7.61
N ALA A 158 2.38 -4.11 -8.95
CA ALA A 158 2.61 -5.38 -9.62
C ALA A 158 2.93 -5.21 -11.11
N ASN A 159 3.58 -6.23 -11.68
CA ASN A 159 3.62 -6.42 -13.12
C ASN A 159 2.24 -6.92 -13.60
N ASN A 160 1.82 -6.51 -14.78
CA ASN A 160 0.54 -6.97 -15.36
C ASN A 160 0.72 -7.24 -16.86
N PRO A 161 1.26 -8.41 -17.22
CA PRO A 161 1.56 -8.76 -18.60
C PRO A 161 0.27 -8.95 -19.40
N SER A 162 0.33 -8.61 -20.68
CA SER A 162 -0.74 -8.91 -21.64
C SER A 162 -0.49 -10.24 -22.34
N GLN A 163 -1.56 -10.81 -22.87
CA GLN A 163 -1.57 -12.01 -23.69
C GLN A 163 -2.35 -11.71 -24.97
N LEU A 164 -1.78 -12.09 -26.11
CA LEU A 164 -2.51 -12.18 -27.37
C LEU A 164 -3.24 -13.53 -27.38
N CYS A 165 -4.55 -13.53 -27.60
CA CYS A 165 -5.36 -14.74 -27.54
C CYS A 165 -6.55 -14.71 -28.49
N SER A 166 -7.08 -15.90 -28.76
CA SER A 166 -8.35 -16.12 -29.46
C SER A 166 -8.96 -17.44 -28.98
N THR A 167 -10.20 -17.72 -29.36
CA THR A 167 -10.80 -19.05 -29.25
C THR A 167 -10.01 -20.11 -30.03
N PRO A 168 -10.06 -21.39 -29.61
CA PRO A 168 -9.42 -22.50 -30.34
C PRO A 168 -9.89 -22.62 -31.79
N SER A 169 -11.19 -22.45 -32.04
CA SER A 169 -11.79 -22.51 -33.38
C SER A 169 -11.21 -21.46 -34.32
N TYR A 170 -11.15 -20.21 -33.88
CA TYR A 170 -10.56 -19.13 -34.66
C TYR A 170 -9.06 -19.36 -34.87
N ALA A 171 -8.33 -19.72 -33.81
CA ALA A 171 -6.89 -19.95 -33.87
C ALA A 171 -6.51 -21.06 -34.86
N ALA A 172 -7.33 -22.12 -34.98
CA ALA A 172 -7.10 -23.22 -35.92
C ALA A 172 -7.17 -22.80 -37.40
N THR A 173 -7.80 -21.65 -37.71
CA THR A 173 -7.85 -21.10 -39.07
C THR A 173 -6.62 -20.28 -39.44
N LEU A 174 -5.74 -20.01 -38.48
CA LEU A 174 -4.62 -19.10 -38.63
C LEU A 174 -3.29 -19.84 -38.74
N THR A 175 -2.34 -19.25 -39.47
CA THR A 175 -0.92 -19.64 -39.43
C THR A 175 -0.10 -18.40 -39.10
N LEU A 176 0.18 -18.22 -37.81
CA LEU A 176 0.89 -17.06 -37.29
C LEU A 176 2.27 -17.44 -36.77
N ASN A 177 3.31 -16.83 -37.32
CA ASN A 177 4.69 -16.90 -36.84
C ASN A 177 5.30 -15.52 -36.55
N HIS A 178 4.68 -14.45 -37.07
CA HIS A 178 5.16 -13.08 -36.92
C HIS A 178 4.01 -12.10 -36.62
N PRO A 179 4.17 -11.12 -35.70
CA PRO A 179 3.14 -10.14 -35.36
C PRO A 179 2.64 -9.29 -36.53
N GLU A 180 3.42 -9.12 -37.58
CA GLU A 180 2.99 -8.39 -38.80
C GLU A 180 1.72 -8.95 -39.41
N GLN A 181 1.53 -10.28 -39.35
CA GLN A 181 0.38 -10.98 -39.90
C GLN A 181 -0.93 -10.61 -39.18
N LEU A 182 -0.85 -10.04 -37.97
CA LEU A 182 -2.03 -9.56 -37.23
C LEU A 182 -2.69 -8.36 -37.92
N GLN A 183 -1.96 -7.59 -38.73
CA GLN A 183 -2.49 -6.38 -39.38
C GLN A 183 -3.62 -6.68 -40.38
N SER A 184 -3.72 -7.90 -40.87
CA SER A 184 -4.80 -8.36 -41.75
C SER A 184 -5.96 -9.06 -41.03
N LEU A 185 -5.88 -9.21 -39.71
CA LEU A 185 -6.89 -9.92 -38.92
C LEU A 185 -7.88 -8.96 -38.26
N PRO A 186 -9.10 -9.42 -37.93
CA PRO A 186 -10.01 -8.67 -37.08
C PRO A 186 -9.45 -8.61 -35.65
N LEU A 187 -8.97 -7.44 -35.25
CA LEU A 187 -8.42 -7.20 -33.91
C LEU A 187 -9.47 -6.62 -32.97
N LEU A 188 -9.44 -7.08 -31.71
CA LEU A 188 -10.29 -6.61 -30.62
C LEU A 188 -9.40 -5.89 -29.61
N THR A 189 -9.70 -4.63 -29.28
CA THR A 189 -8.78 -3.82 -28.47
C THR A 189 -9.47 -2.78 -27.59
N LEU A 190 -8.81 -2.42 -26.49
CA LEU A 190 -9.28 -1.33 -25.62
C LEU A 190 -9.09 0.06 -26.23
N ASN A 191 -8.03 0.24 -27.02
CA ASN A 191 -7.60 1.55 -27.47
C ASN A 191 -7.01 1.44 -28.87
N THR A 192 -7.69 2.04 -29.83
CA THR A 192 -7.28 2.06 -31.25
C THR A 192 -6.14 3.02 -31.54
N LYS A 193 -5.75 3.86 -30.57
CA LYS A 193 -4.62 4.79 -30.68
C LYS A 193 -3.33 4.26 -30.07
N GLN A 194 -3.41 3.21 -29.26
CA GLN A 194 -2.24 2.60 -28.63
C GLN A 194 -1.58 1.61 -29.60
N ALA A 195 -0.30 1.80 -29.88
CA ALA A 195 0.50 0.80 -30.59
C ALA A 195 0.68 -0.45 -29.72
N TRP A 196 0.55 -1.63 -30.34
CA TRP A 196 1.00 -2.90 -29.76
C TRP A 196 2.47 -3.07 -30.10
N VAL A 197 3.25 -3.46 -29.10
CA VAL A 197 4.71 -3.58 -29.11
C VAL A 197 5.08 -4.99 -28.72
N PHE A 198 5.62 -5.71 -29.68
CA PHE A 198 6.05 -7.09 -29.55
C PHE A 198 7.56 -7.17 -29.43
N LYS A 199 8.04 -8.12 -28.64
CA LYS A 199 9.44 -8.49 -28.55
C LYS A 199 9.59 -10.00 -28.64
N HIS A 200 10.33 -10.48 -29.64
CA HIS A 200 10.64 -11.90 -29.78
C HIS A 200 11.59 -12.34 -28.65
N ARG A 201 11.27 -13.43 -27.96
CA ARG A 201 12.01 -13.90 -26.78
C ARG A 201 13.45 -14.32 -27.08
N LEU A 202 13.64 -15.05 -28.17
CA LEU A 202 14.96 -15.58 -28.56
C LEU A 202 15.82 -14.58 -29.36
N THR A 203 15.28 -13.98 -30.42
CA THR A 203 16.05 -13.10 -31.32
C THR A 203 16.18 -11.68 -30.78
N GLY A 204 15.30 -11.25 -29.87
CA GLY A 204 15.21 -9.88 -29.40
C GLY A 204 14.59 -8.91 -30.41
N GLU A 205 14.11 -9.41 -31.55
CA GLU A 205 13.42 -8.63 -32.58
C GLU A 205 12.24 -7.87 -31.96
N GLN A 206 12.09 -6.60 -32.35
CA GLN A 206 10.98 -5.76 -31.93
C GLN A 206 10.10 -5.43 -33.12
N PHE A 207 8.79 -5.56 -32.92
CA PHE A 207 7.80 -5.19 -33.93
C PHE A 207 6.70 -4.38 -33.26
N GLN A 208 6.27 -3.29 -33.88
CA GLN A 208 5.16 -2.51 -33.35
C GLN A 208 4.22 -2.04 -34.46
N PHE A 209 2.92 -2.03 -34.16
CA PHE A 209 1.91 -1.46 -35.04
C PHE A 209 0.69 -1.00 -34.24
N THR A 210 -0.08 -0.07 -34.80
CA THR A 210 -1.36 0.35 -34.21
C THR A 210 -2.49 -0.51 -34.77
N PRO A 211 -3.28 -1.21 -33.93
CA PRO A 211 -4.27 -2.17 -34.40
C PRO A 211 -5.43 -1.47 -35.12
N ARG A 212 -5.77 -1.98 -36.31
CA ARG A 212 -7.04 -1.65 -36.97
C ARG A 212 -8.14 -2.52 -36.38
N ALA A 213 -8.81 -1.98 -35.37
CA ALA A 213 -9.78 -2.75 -34.60
C ALA A 213 -11.06 -3.03 -35.40
N ARG A 214 -11.48 -4.30 -35.43
CA ARG A 214 -12.85 -4.67 -35.80
C ARG A 214 -13.84 -4.21 -34.74
N LEU A 215 -13.43 -4.29 -33.48
CA LEU A 215 -14.19 -3.84 -32.32
C LEU A 215 -13.25 -3.20 -31.33
N SER A 216 -13.64 -2.04 -30.81
CA SER A 216 -12.97 -1.39 -29.69
C SER A 216 -13.97 -0.98 -28.61
N SER A 217 -13.59 -1.17 -27.35
CA SER A 217 -14.37 -0.79 -26.18
C SER A 217 -13.42 -0.31 -25.10
N GLU A 218 -13.78 0.71 -24.33
CA GLU A 218 -12.99 1.12 -23.15
C GLU A 218 -13.14 0.14 -21.97
N GLU A 219 -14.02 -0.86 -22.12
CA GLU A 219 -14.37 -1.85 -21.10
C GLU A 219 -13.83 -3.24 -21.52
N LEU A 220 -13.07 -3.85 -20.60
CA LEU A 220 -12.30 -5.07 -20.84
C LEU A 220 -13.18 -6.32 -21.00
N ASP A 221 -14.27 -6.44 -20.23
CA ASP A 221 -15.19 -7.58 -20.32
C ASP A 221 -15.82 -7.64 -21.71
N THR A 222 -16.12 -6.50 -22.33
CA THR A 222 -16.65 -6.40 -23.69
C THR A 222 -15.68 -7.00 -24.70
N ILE A 223 -14.38 -6.73 -24.56
CA ILE A 223 -13.34 -7.33 -25.41
C ILE A 223 -13.25 -8.83 -25.18
N LEU A 224 -13.28 -9.28 -23.92
CA LEU A 224 -13.28 -10.70 -23.57
C LEU A 224 -14.49 -11.44 -24.16
N GLN A 225 -15.71 -10.91 -23.98
CA GLN A 225 -16.93 -11.50 -24.53
C GLN A 225 -16.91 -11.57 -26.05
N ALA A 226 -16.45 -10.51 -26.73
CA ALA A 226 -16.27 -10.53 -28.19
C ALA A 226 -15.26 -11.60 -28.63
N THR A 227 -14.20 -11.81 -27.85
CA THR A 227 -13.20 -12.85 -28.13
C THR A 227 -13.80 -14.24 -28.00
N LEU A 228 -14.55 -14.50 -26.92
CA LEU A 228 -15.24 -15.77 -26.68
C LEU A 228 -16.33 -16.07 -27.72
N LEU A 229 -16.88 -15.05 -28.36
CA LEU A 229 -17.80 -15.16 -29.50
C LEU A 229 -17.08 -15.34 -30.85
N ASP A 230 -15.80 -15.74 -30.85
CA ASP A 230 -15.04 -16.07 -32.05
C ASP A 230 -14.87 -14.87 -33.02
N MET A 231 -14.95 -13.63 -32.51
CA MET A 231 -14.96 -12.43 -33.37
C MET A 231 -13.58 -12.01 -33.90
N GLY A 232 -12.50 -12.56 -33.37
CA GLY A 232 -11.14 -12.27 -33.78
C GLY A 232 -10.10 -12.39 -32.68
N VAL A 233 -8.97 -11.72 -32.88
CA VAL A 233 -7.80 -11.79 -31.98
C VAL A 233 -7.80 -10.61 -31.02
N ALA A 234 -7.63 -10.90 -29.73
CA ALA A 234 -7.60 -9.88 -28.68
C ALA A 234 -6.25 -9.80 -27.97
N ARG A 235 -5.93 -8.60 -27.50
CA ARG A 235 -4.91 -8.37 -26.47
C ARG A 235 -5.60 -8.11 -25.15
N LEU A 236 -5.45 -9.01 -24.19
CA LEU A 236 -6.05 -8.91 -22.86
C LEU A 236 -4.98 -9.04 -21.77
N PRO A 237 -5.16 -8.43 -20.58
CA PRO A 237 -4.32 -8.73 -19.43
C PRO A 237 -4.37 -10.23 -19.17
N LYS A 238 -3.20 -10.89 -19.08
CA LYS A 238 -3.15 -12.32 -18.78
C LYS A 238 -3.94 -12.61 -17.50
N GLY A 239 -3.73 -11.76 -16.49
CA GLY A 239 -4.45 -11.66 -15.21
C GLY A 239 -5.98 -11.77 -15.26
N LEU A 240 -6.60 -11.31 -16.35
CA LEU A 240 -8.05 -11.32 -16.52
C LEU A 240 -8.57 -12.66 -17.08
N ILE A 241 -7.77 -13.32 -17.92
CA ILE A 241 -8.20 -14.47 -18.72
C ILE A 241 -7.62 -15.81 -18.26
N SER A 242 -7.14 -15.92 -17.01
CA SER A 242 -6.61 -17.18 -16.47
C SER A 242 -7.57 -18.32 -16.67
N GLN A 243 -8.82 -18.10 -16.27
CA GLN A 243 -9.82 -19.14 -16.21
C GLN A 243 -10.11 -19.67 -17.62
N GLU A 244 -10.28 -18.77 -18.59
CA GLU A 244 -10.55 -19.11 -19.98
C GLU A 244 -9.37 -19.82 -20.64
N LEU A 245 -8.12 -19.45 -20.28
CA LEU A 245 -6.92 -20.16 -20.73
C LEU A 245 -6.84 -21.58 -20.12
N THR A 246 -7.07 -21.72 -18.81
CA THR A 246 -7.07 -23.02 -18.11
C THR A 246 -8.18 -23.94 -18.60
N GLN A 247 -9.37 -23.38 -18.88
CA GLN A 247 -10.51 -24.10 -19.43
C GLN A 247 -10.43 -24.30 -20.95
N GLN A 248 -9.34 -23.85 -21.59
CA GLN A 248 -9.13 -23.93 -23.04
C GLN A 248 -10.24 -23.29 -23.88
N GLN A 249 -10.97 -22.33 -23.30
CA GLN A 249 -11.91 -21.47 -24.04
C GLN A 249 -11.17 -20.42 -24.88
N LEU A 250 -9.98 -20.04 -24.42
CA LEU A 250 -9.03 -19.21 -25.16
C LEU A 250 -7.68 -19.92 -25.25
N VAL A 251 -6.96 -19.66 -26.33
CA VAL A 251 -5.59 -20.13 -26.54
C VAL A 251 -4.66 -18.95 -26.81
N PRO A 252 -3.41 -19.00 -26.31
CA PRO A 252 -2.42 -17.98 -26.61
C PRO A 252 -2.01 -18.04 -28.08
N LEU A 253 -1.77 -16.87 -28.69
CA LEU A 253 -1.23 -16.73 -30.04
C LEU A 253 0.19 -16.15 -29.97
N LEU A 254 1.02 -16.49 -30.95
CA LEU A 254 2.43 -16.04 -31.04
C LEU A 254 3.22 -16.28 -29.74
N PRO A 255 3.33 -17.53 -29.25
CA PRO A 255 3.91 -17.82 -27.92
C PRO A 255 5.38 -17.40 -27.74
N GLU A 256 6.12 -17.23 -28.84
CA GLU A 256 7.51 -16.76 -28.85
C GLU A 256 7.66 -15.24 -28.75
N TRP A 257 6.55 -14.50 -28.81
CA TRP A 257 6.51 -13.05 -28.76
C TRP A 257 5.87 -12.58 -27.46
N ASP A 258 6.63 -11.79 -26.70
CA ASP A 258 6.05 -11.02 -25.61
C ASP A 258 5.37 -9.79 -26.19
N ILE A 259 4.15 -9.54 -25.74
CA ILE A 259 3.43 -8.29 -26.00
C ILE A 259 3.46 -7.42 -24.75
N GLU A 260 3.57 -6.11 -24.92
CA GLU A 260 3.66 -5.19 -23.80
C GLU A 260 2.39 -5.23 -22.93
N GLY A 261 2.62 -5.36 -21.62
CA GLY A 261 1.60 -5.25 -20.60
C GLY A 261 1.43 -3.84 -20.07
N ALA A 262 0.63 -3.70 -19.02
CA ALA A 262 0.39 -2.42 -18.36
C ALA A 262 0.47 -2.59 -16.85
N ASP A 263 1.67 -2.42 -16.29
CA ASP A 263 1.97 -2.57 -14.86
C ASP A 263 1.03 -1.73 -13.98
N VAL A 264 0.73 -2.24 -12.79
CA VAL A 264 -0.23 -1.60 -11.88
C VAL A 264 0.47 -0.65 -10.93
N TYR A 265 -0.06 0.57 -10.82
CA TYR A 265 0.42 1.62 -9.92
C TYR A 265 -0.68 2.10 -9.00
N LEU A 266 -0.34 2.22 -7.72
CA LEU A 266 -1.06 3.05 -6.77
C LEU A 266 -0.51 4.46 -6.84
N LEU A 267 -1.38 5.45 -6.93
CA LEU A 267 -1.02 6.85 -6.90
C LEU A 267 -1.73 7.56 -5.76
N HIS A 268 -1.04 8.51 -5.14
CA HIS A 268 -1.62 9.43 -4.16
C HIS A 268 -1.01 10.83 -4.33
N PRO A 269 -1.71 11.91 -3.95
CA PRO A 269 -1.16 13.26 -4.02
C PRO A 269 0.16 13.39 -3.24
N GLN A 270 1.12 14.11 -3.79
CA GLN A 270 2.36 14.47 -3.10
C GLN A 270 2.08 15.60 -2.12
N ARG A 271 1.58 15.24 -0.93
CA ARG A 271 1.30 16.17 0.16
C ARG A 271 2.33 15.98 1.28
N ARG A 272 2.75 17.08 1.91
CA ARG A 272 3.63 17.05 3.09
C ARG A 272 3.03 16.25 4.25
N PHE A 273 1.70 16.23 4.35
CA PHE A 273 0.96 15.48 5.35
C PHE A 273 -0.21 14.74 4.67
N LEU A 274 -0.05 13.44 4.46
CA LEU A 274 -1.15 12.55 4.10
C LEU A 274 -1.96 12.23 5.37
N PRO A 275 -3.30 12.21 5.32
CA PRO A 275 -4.10 11.75 6.45
C PRO A 275 -3.67 10.33 6.86
N GLU A 276 -3.56 10.08 8.17
CA GLU A 276 -3.08 8.79 8.70
C GLU A 276 -3.91 7.60 8.18
N ARG A 277 -5.24 7.77 8.04
CA ARG A 277 -6.13 6.76 7.45
C ARG A 277 -5.72 6.35 6.03
N THR A 278 -5.32 7.33 5.23
CA THR A 278 -4.96 7.14 3.82
C THR A 278 -3.62 6.46 3.74
N GLN A 279 -2.65 6.93 4.53
CA GLN A 279 -1.33 6.29 4.61
C GLN A 279 -1.44 4.84 5.08
N ALA A 280 -2.21 4.59 6.14
CA ALA A 280 -2.44 3.25 6.65
C ALA A 280 -3.11 2.33 5.64
N PHE A 281 -4.09 2.83 4.88
CA PHE A 281 -4.73 2.05 3.83
C PHE A 281 -3.80 1.80 2.64
N ILE A 282 -2.93 2.75 2.27
CA ILE A 282 -1.87 2.54 1.27
C ILE A 282 -0.91 1.43 1.73
N ASP A 283 -0.48 1.47 2.99
CA ASP A 283 0.41 0.46 3.57
C ASP A 283 -0.29 -0.91 3.63
N TYR A 284 -1.57 -0.93 3.97
CA TYR A 284 -2.40 -2.13 3.93
C TYR A 284 -2.52 -2.71 2.51
N ILE A 285 -2.76 -1.85 1.50
CA ILE A 285 -2.76 -2.27 0.09
C ILE A 285 -1.41 -2.87 -0.27
N ASN A 286 -0.30 -2.18 0.00
CA ASN A 286 1.04 -2.66 -0.36
C ASN A 286 1.35 -4.02 0.27
N ALA A 287 1.00 -4.21 1.54
CA ALA A 287 1.24 -5.46 2.26
C ALA A 287 0.39 -6.64 1.73
N HIS A 288 -0.83 -6.37 1.27
CA HIS A 288 -1.80 -7.42 0.90
C HIS A 288 -2.08 -7.52 -0.60
N TRP A 289 -1.51 -6.62 -1.41
CA TRP A 289 -1.65 -6.62 -2.87
C TRP A 289 -1.29 -7.97 -3.48
N PRO A 290 -0.21 -8.67 -3.10
CA PRO A 290 0.13 -9.97 -3.68
C PRO A 290 -0.99 -11.01 -3.60
N ARG A 291 -1.85 -10.93 -2.57
CA ARG A 291 -3.00 -11.83 -2.39
C ARG A 291 -4.08 -11.56 -3.42
N VAL A 292 -4.35 -10.30 -3.77
CA VAL A 292 -5.44 -9.91 -4.69
C VAL A 292 -4.97 -9.64 -6.11
N ALA A 293 -3.69 -9.35 -6.28
CA ALA A 293 -3.03 -9.26 -7.57
C ALA A 293 -3.16 -10.58 -8.34
N PHE A 294 -3.30 -11.69 -7.59
CA PHE A 294 -3.14 -13.05 -8.10
C PHE A 294 -4.09 -14.09 -7.45
N SER A 295 -5.18 -13.72 -6.74
CA SER A 295 -6.06 -14.70 -6.02
C SER A 295 -6.83 -15.71 -6.90
N HIS A 296 -6.67 -15.68 -8.22
CA HIS A 296 -7.12 -16.74 -9.12
C HIS A 296 -5.97 -17.52 -9.79
N TRP A 297 -4.74 -17.40 -9.32
CA TRP A 297 -3.53 -17.82 -10.05
C TRP A 297 -2.65 -18.89 -9.37
N LEU A 298 -3.05 -19.47 -8.23
CA LEU A 298 -2.28 -20.50 -7.52
C LEU A 298 -3.11 -21.69 -7.00
N ASN A 299 -4.19 -22.06 -7.68
CA ASN A 299 -4.78 -23.40 -7.53
C ASN A 299 -4.87 -24.07 -8.91
N THR A 300 -3.71 -24.40 -9.48
CA THR A 300 -3.42 -25.64 -10.23
C THR A 300 -1.93 -25.72 -10.52
#